data_AF-A0AAU6YZ74-F1
#
_entry.id   AF-A0AAU6YZ74-F1
#
_cell.length_a   1.000
_cell.length_b   1.000
_cell.length_c   1.000
_cell.angle_alpha   90.00
_cell.angle_beta   90.00
_cell.angle_gamma   90.00
#
_symmetry.space_group_name_H-M   'P 1'
#
loop_
_entity.id
_entity.type
_entity.pdbx_description
1 polymer ?
#
loop_
_entity_poly.entity_id
_entity_poly.type
_entity_poly.pdbx_seq_one_letter_code
_entity_poly.pdbx_strand_id
1 'polypeptide(L)'
;MEENRVDENPTAGNPQTPEAARSAADFRRPSPRDLDVLSRQLGRPVRDVVEIPARCICGNPLVAATSPRLSNGTPFPTTFYLTHPVITAAVSRLEAAGLMNDMNTRLGGNEPLAARYRAAHEAYLASRAQIGERSGIGAVPEIDGISAGGMPTRVKCLHVLVGHSLAAGPGVNPLGDEAIDAIAEWWTTDRCYCAGAWDTGGEAPSQDLSRHGPQGLPGIVGRPAPVRKTRQDAGGTSNTGAPGTPEASGTPEASGTPEASGTPETPGTPDNAGVNGART
;
A
#
# COMPACT_ATOMS: atom_id res chain seq x y z
N MET A 1 -58.54 33.09 21.68
CA MET A 1 -58.42 32.08 22.74
C MET A 1 -57.88 30.85 22.05
N GLU A 2 -56.59 30.57 21.96
CA GLU A 2 -55.42 31.03 22.70
C GLU A 2 -54.20 30.93 21.77
N GLU A 3 -53.31 31.93 21.80
CA GLU A 3 -51.95 31.89 21.23
C GLU A 3 -50.97 31.18 22.20
N ASN A 4 -49.97 30.48 21.64
CA ASN A 4 -48.53 30.48 22.04
C ASN A 4 -47.82 29.32 21.32
N ARG A 5 -47.02 29.53 20.26
CA ARG A 5 -45.68 30.17 20.15
C ARG A 5 -44.53 29.28 20.67
N VAL A 6 -43.81 28.71 19.68
CA VAL A 6 -42.34 28.55 19.49
C VAL A 6 -41.53 27.68 20.46
N ASP A 7 -40.74 26.75 19.89
CA ASP A 7 -39.28 26.63 20.08
C ASP A 7 -38.81 25.39 19.28
N GLU A 8 -38.17 25.59 18.12
CA GLU A 8 -36.71 25.54 17.95
C GLU A 8 -36.08 24.17 18.27
N ASN A 9 -35.71 23.44 17.20
CA ASN A 9 -34.70 22.40 17.24
C ASN A 9 -33.34 23.10 17.37
N PRO A 10 -32.44 22.72 18.29
CA PRO A 10 -31.33 21.86 17.83
C PRO A 10 -30.68 21.02 18.95
N THR A 11 -30.27 19.78 18.69
CA THR A 11 -29.02 19.28 19.30
C THR A 11 -28.34 18.21 18.44
N ALA A 12 -27.32 18.67 17.72
CA ALA A 12 -26.17 17.85 17.36
C ALA A 12 -25.41 17.42 18.62
N GLY A 13 -24.85 16.20 18.61
CA GLY A 13 -23.81 15.81 19.54
C GLY A 13 -23.97 14.36 20.00
N ASN A 14 -23.35 13.43 19.28
CA ASN A 14 -22.95 12.16 19.86
C ASN A 14 -21.52 12.34 20.41
N PRO A 15 -21.32 12.59 21.72
CA PRO A 15 -20.00 12.50 22.30
C PRO A 15 -19.62 11.02 22.39
N GLN A 16 -18.60 10.61 21.63
CA GLN A 16 -17.96 9.31 21.83
C GLN A 16 -17.49 9.22 23.29
N THR A 17 -18.08 8.31 24.06
CA THR A 17 -17.85 8.17 25.51
C THR A 17 -16.37 7.80 25.77
N PRO A 18 -15.71 8.38 26.80
CA PRO A 18 -14.30 8.09 27.14
C PRO A 18 -14.00 6.59 27.37
N GLU A 19 -15.00 5.81 27.77
CA GLU A 19 -14.91 4.38 28.01
C GLU A 19 -14.79 3.55 26.71
N ALA A 20 -15.52 3.92 25.66
CA ALA A 20 -15.39 3.28 24.34
C ALA A 20 -14.03 3.57 23.70
N ALA A 21 -13.51 4.80 23.87
CA ALA A 21 -12.17 5.17 23.41
C ALA A 21 -11.07 4.41 24.17
N ARG A 22 -11.22 4.20 25.48
CA ARG A 22 -10.32 3.36 26.29
C ARG A 22 -10.37 1.89 25.89
N SER A 23 -11.56 1.33 25.66
CA SER A 23 -11.73 -0.04 25.20
C SER A 23 -11.07 -0.27 23.82
N ALA A 24 -11.21 0.68 22.90
CA ALA A 24 -10.53 0.64 21.61
C ALA A 24 -8.99 0.75 21.74
N ALA A 25 -8.49 1.57 22.67
CA ALA A 25 -7.06 1.70 22.94
C ALA A 25 -6.47 0.43 23.57
N ASP A 26 -7.19 -0.21 24.50
CA ASP A 26 -6.76 -1.46 25.13
C ASP A 26 -6.76 -2.63 24.14
N PHE A 27 -7.72 -2.68 23.22
CA PHE A 27 -7.74 -3.67 22.14
C PHE A 27 -6.52 -3.56 21.21
N ARG A 28 -6.01 -2.34 21.00
CA ARG A 28 -4.81 -2.08 20.19
C ARG A 28 -3.51 -2.35 20.95
N ARG A 29 -3.54 -2.50 22.27
CA ARG A 29 -2.32 -2.79 23.05
C ARG A 29 -1.81 -4.20 22.73
N PRO A 30 -0.51 -4.38 22.42
CA PRO A 30 0.07 -5.70 22.22
C PRO A 30 0.14 -6.47 23.54
N SER A 31 -0.31 -7.71 23.55
CA SER A 31 -0.05 -8.68 24.61
C SER A 31 1.17 -9.55 24.29
N PRO A 32 1.80 -10.22 25.27
CA PRO A 32 2.87 -11.19 24.99
C PRO A 32 2.45 -12.27 23.97
N ARG A 33 1.21 -12.75 24.07
CA ARG A 33 0.63 -13.70 23.11
C ARG A 33 0.57 -13.12 21.69
N ASP A 34 0.29 -11.83 21.54
CA ASP A 34 0.30 -11.19 20.22
C ASP A 34 1.70 -11.20 19.62
N LEU A 35 2.74 -10.95 20.42
CA LEU A 35 4.13 -10.97 19.96
C LEU A 35 4.57 -12.36 19.53
N ASP A 36 4.16 -13.41 20.26
CA ASP A 36 4.42 -14.81 19.87
C ASP A 36 3.72 -15.16 18.56
N VAL A 37 2.44 -14.78 18.43
CA VAL A 37 1.66 -15.03 17.21
C VAL A 37 2.25 -14.28 16.02
N LEU A 38 2.58 -12.99 16.17
CA LEU A 38 3.26 -12.21 15.14
C LEU A 38 4.59 -12.87 14.73
N SER A 39 5.37 -13.32 15.70
CA SER A 39 6.66 -13.95 15.41
C SER A 39 6.50 -15.26 14.62
N ARG A 40 5.49 -16.07 14.94
CA ARG A 40 5.15 -17.29 14.19
C ARG A 40 4.61 -16.98 12.80
N GLN A 41 3.73 -15.99 12.67
CA GLN A 41 3.21 -15.53 11.38
C GLN A 41 4.32 -15.02 10.45
N LEU A 42 5.33 -14.36 11.02
CA LEU A 42 6.48 -13.81 10.29
C LEU A 42 7.62 -14.81 10.06
N GLY A 43 7.62 -15.93 10.78
CA GLY A 43 8.73 -16.89 10.80
C GLY A 43 10.03 -16.35 11.40
N ARG A 44 9.96 -15.26 12.19
CA ARG A 44 11.09 -14.61 12.86
C ARG A 44 10.59 -13.80 14.06
N PRO A 45 11.44 -13.44 15.05
CA PRO A 45 11.05 -12.56 16.13
C PRO A 45 10.47 -11.25 15.58
N VAL A 46 9.31 -10.85 16.09
CA VAL A 46 8.74 -9.54 15.80
C VAL A 46 9.55 -8.46 16.52
N ARG A 47 9.65 -7.26 15.91
CA ARG A 47 10.51 -6.17 16.39
C ARG A 47 9.68 -4.95 16.75
N ASP A 48 9.98 -4.37 17.91
CA ASP A 48 9.57 -3.04 18.35
C ASP A 48 8.08 -2.72 18.06
N VAL A 49 7.19 -3.69 18.32
CA VAL A 49 5.74 -3.53 18.11
C VAL A 49 5.17 -2.62 19.18
N VAL A 50 4.50 -1.57 18.74
CA VAL A 50 3.88 -0.55 19.60
C VAL A 50 2.39 -0.82 19.77
N GLU A 51 1.72 -1.29 18.72
CA GLU A 51 0.28 -1.58 18.72
C GLU A 51 -0.11 -2.68 17.72
N ILE A 52 -1.30 -3.24 17.93
CA ILE A 52 -2.01 -4.15 17.04
C ILE A 52 -3.21 -3.39 16.46
N PRO A 53 -3.05 -2.64 15.36
CA PRO A 53 -4.11 -1.78 14.85
C PRO A 53 -5.23 -2.55 14.14
N ALA A 54 -4.99 -3.82 13.76
CA ALA A 54 -5.97 -4.68 13.13
C ALA A 54 -5.88 -6.11 13.64
N ARG A 55 -7.04 -6.69 13.98
CA ARG A 55 -7.18 -8.06 14.49
C ARG A 55 -8.20 -8.83 13.67
N CYS A 56 -8.00 -10.14 13.60
CA CYS A 56 -8.98 -11.08 13.09
C CYS A 56 -10.16 -11.16 14.08
N ILE A 57 -11.32 -11.64 13.63
CA ILE A 57 -12.48 -11.87 14.50
C ILE A 57 -12.20 -12.82 15.68
N CYS A 58 -11.16 -13.66 15.59
CA CYS A 58 -10.71 -14.52 16.68
C CYS A 58 -9.72 -13.85 17.66
N GLY A 59 -9.38 -12.58 17.43
CA GLY A 59 -8.47 -11.77 18.24
C GLY A 59 -7.01 -11.79 17.81
N ASN A 60 -6.59 -12.75 16.96
CA ASN A 60 -5.20 -12.81 16.49
C ASN A 60 -4.83 -11.56 15.65
N PRO A 61 -3.58 -11.08 15.74
CA PRO A 61 -3.14 -9.92 14.99
C PRO A 61 -3.13 -10.18 13.48
N LEU A 62 -3.59 -9.18 12.72
CA LEU A 62 -3.45 -9.12 11.26
C LEU A 62 -2.32 -8.20 10.83
N VAL A 63 -2.15 -7.10 11.58
CA VAL A 63 -1.19 -6.04 11.32
C VAL A 63 -0.49 -5.71 12.63
N ALA A 64 0.82 -5.54 12.58
CA ALA A 64 1.59 -4.91 13.65
C ALA A 64 1.89 -3.46 13.27
N ALA A 65 1.80 -2.53 14.22
CA ALA A 65 2.41 -1.21 14.04
C ALA A 65 3.73 -1.12 14.81
N THR A 66 4.81 -0.91 14.07
CA THR A 66 6.18 -0.90 14.58
C THR A 66 6.68 0.52 14.81
N SER A 67 7.52 0.69 15.82
CA SER A 67 8.21 1.93 16.14
C SER A 67 8.94 2.50 14.90
N PRO A 68 8.91 3.83 14.66
CA PRO A 68 9.59 4.45 13.53
C PRO A 68 11.12 4.35 13.59
N ARG A 69 11.68 3.99 14.75
CA ARG A 69 13.07 3.59 14.93
C ARG A 69 13.11 2.30 15.74
N LEU A 70 13.86 1.32 15.26
CA LEU A 70 14.07 0.06 15.98
C LEU A 70 14.99 0.27 17.19
N SER A 71 14.94 -0.64 18.15
CA SER A 71 15.78 -0.61 19.36
C SER A 71 17.29 -0.62 19.06
N ASN A 72 17.71 -1.13 17.90
CA ASN A 72 19.10 -1.06 17.43
C ASN A 72 19.48 0.28 16.78
N GLY A 73 18.60 1.28 16.80
CA GLY A 73 18.79 2.62 16.24
C GLY A 73 18.41 2.77 14.77
N THR A 74 18.08 1.69 14.05
CA THR A 74 17.78 1.74 12.61
C THR A 74 16.44 2.45 12.34
N PRO A 75 16.38 3.48 11.47
CA PRO A 75 15.12 4.04 11.01
C PRO A 75 14.28 2.99 10.28
N PHE A 76 12.98 2.92 10.60
CA PHE A 76 12.07 1.92 10.05
C PHE A 76 10.86 2.61 9.39
N PRO A 77 10.89 2.83 8.06
CA PRO A 77 9.82 3.53 7.37
C PRO A 77 8.54 2.70 7.23
N THR A 78 8.53 1.41 7.55
CA THR A 78 7.29 0.61 7.45
C THR A 78 6.61 0.50 8.81
N THR A 79 5.74 1.46 9.11
CA THR A 79 4.94 1.48 10.35
C THR A 79 3.97 0.31 10.42
N PHE A 80 3.11 0.12 9.41
CA PHE A 80 2.11 -0.97 9.41
C PHE A 80 2.62 -2.19 8.65
N TYR A 81 2.83 -3.30 9.36
CA TYR A 81 3.34 -4.54 8.81
C TYR A 81 2.24 -5.61 8.79
N LEU A 82 1.79 -6.00 7.59
CA LEU A 82 0.81 -7.07 7.40
C LEU A 82 1.48 -8.43 7.68
N THR A 83 0.94 -9.19 8.63
CA THR A 83 1.60 -10.41 9.13
C THR A 83 0.81 -11.68 8.83
N HIS A 84 -0.52 -11.62 8.72
CA HIS A 84 -1.34 -12.82 8.58
C HIS A 84 -1.04 -13.63 7.30
N PRO A 85 -0.54 -14.88 7.38
CA PRO A 85 -0.02 -15.64 6.23
C PRO A 85 -1.01 -15.85 5.07
N VAL A 86 -2.30 -16.02 5.37
CA VAL A 86 -3.33 -16.14 4.32
C VAL A 86 -3.48 -14.85 3.53
N ILE A 87 -3.46 -13.69 4.20
CA ILE A 87 -3.62 -12.38 3.57
C ILE A 87 -2.36 -12.03 2.79
N THR A 88 -1.17 -12.24 3.36
CA THR A 88 0.10 -11.98 2.67
C THR A 88 0.25 -12.84 1.42
N ALA A 89 -0.13 -14.12 1.47
CA ALA A 89 -0.15 -14.99 0.30
C ALA A 89 -1.15 -14.51 -0.77
N ALA A 90 -2.36 -14.10 -0.38
CA ALA A 90 -3.35 -13.58 -1.30
C ALA A 90 -2.89 -12.28 -1.97
N VAL A 91 -2.35 -11.34 -1.19
CA VAL A 91 -1.79 -10.09 -1.70
C VAL A 91 -0.61 -10.33 -2.64
N SER A 92 0.27 -11.29 -2.31
CA SER A 92 1.37 -11.70 -3.18
C SER A 92 0.88 -12.21 -4.54
N ARG A 93 -0.27 -12.91 -4.59
CA ARG A 93 -0.87 -13.34 -5.87
C ARG A 93 -1.31 -12.15 -6.72
N LEU A 94 -1.94 -11.14 -6.12
CA LEU A 94 -2.31 -9.90 -6.83
C LEU A 94 -1.08 -9.14 -7.35
N GLU A 95 -0.02 -9.05 -6.54
CA GLU A 95 1.24 -8.44 -6.95
C GLU A 95 1.84 -9.18 -8.16
N ALA A 96 1.86 -10.52 -8.13
CA ALA A 96 2.34 -11.35 -9.23
C ALA A 96 1.47 -11.26 -10.50
N ALA A 97 0.16 -11.07 -10.32
CA ALA A 97 -0.80 -10.87 -11.42
C ALA A 97 -0.68 -9.49 -12.08
N GLY A 98 0.08 -8.56 -11.48
CA GLY A 98 0.37 -7.26 -12.09
C GLY A 98 -0.55 -6.11 -11.68
N LEU A 99 -1.44 -6.30 -10.68
CA LEU A 99 -2.40 -5.28 -10.24
C LEU A 99 -1.75 -3.93 -9.91
N MET A 100 -0.53 -3.94 -9.36
CA MET A 100 0.21 -2.70 -9.07
C MET A 100 0.49 -1.87 -10.33
N ASN A 101 0.70 -2.49 -11.49
CA ASN A 101 0.96 -1.77 -12.75
C ASN A 101 -0.31 -1.02 -13.20
N ASP A 102 -1.47 -1.64 -13.06
CA ASP A 102 -2.75 -1.04 -13.40
C ASP A 102 -3.08 0.12 -12.46
N MET A 103 -2.87 -0.07 -11.15
CA MET A 103 -3.00 0.99 -10.15
C MET A 103 -2.06 2.16 -10.43
N ASN A 104 -0.80 1.90 -10.79
CA ASN A 104 0.17 2.95 -11.15
C ASN A 104 -0.24 3.71 -12.41
N THR A 105 -0.75 3.02 -13.43
CA THR A 105 -1.30 3.64 -14.65
C THR A 105 -2.45 4.58 -14.30
N ARG A 106 -3.38 4.12 -13.45
CA ARG A 106 -4.51 4.93 -12.97
C ARG A 106 -4.07 6.14 -12.16
N LEU A 107 -3.07 6.00 -11.28
CA LEU A 107 -2.52 7.14 -10.53
C LEU A 107 -1.97 8.24 -11.44
N GLY A 108 -1.39 7.88 -12.60
CA GLY A 108 -0.89 8.84 -13.57
C GLY A 108 -1.97 9.61 -14.34
N GLY A 109 -3.18 9.04 -14.48
CA GLY A 109 -4.25 9.60 -15.31
C GLY A 109 -5.54 10.00 -14.57
N ASN A 110 -5.67 9.69 -13.28
CA ASN A 110 -6.87 9.96 -12.48
C ASN A 110 -6.55 10.89 -11.30
N GLU A 111 -6.76 12.19 -11.50
CA GLU A 111 -6.48 13.22 -10.50
C GLU A 111 -7.27 13.03 -9.19
N PRO A 112 -8.59 12.73 -9.20
CA PRO A 112 -9.32 12.42 -7.97
C PRO A 112 -8.74 11.23 -7.17
N LEU A 113 -8.31 10.17 -7.85
CA LEU A 113 -7.66 9.02 -7.19
C LEU A 113 -6.31 9.42 -6.60
N ALA A 114 -5.48 10.15 -7.36
CA ALA A 114 -4.18 10.63 -6.89
C ALA A 114 -4.32 11.55 -5.66
N ALA A 115 -5.33 12.41 -5.64
CA ALA A 115 -5.63 13.27 -4.49
C ALA A 115 -6.01 12.45 -3.24
N ARG A 116 -6.87 11.44 -3.38
CA ARG A 116 -7.22 10.54 -2.26
C ARG A 116 -6.03 9.70 -1.79
N TYR A 117 -5.18 9.23 -2.70
CA TYR A 117 -3.98 8.47 -2.34
C TYR A 117 -2.91 9.37 -1.65
N ARG A 118 -2.85 10.66 -2.00
CA ARG A 118 -2.07 11.65 -1.25
C ARG A 118 -2.64 11.91 0.14
N ALA A 119 -3.96 11.99 0.31
CA ALA A 119 -4.57 12.07 1.63
C ALA A 119 -4.25 10.83 2.49
N ALA A 120 -4.24 9.63 1.88
CA ALA A 120 -3.82 8.40 2.54
C ALA A 120 -2.36 8.47 3.03
N HIS A 121 -1.47 9.05 2.22
CA HIS A 121 -0.07 9.30 2.60
C HIS A 121 0.03 10.21 3.83
N GLU A 122 -0.69 11.33 3.87
CA GLU A 122 -0.68 12.23 5.03
C GLU A 122 -1.23 11.54 6.29
N ALA A 123 -2.32 10.76 6.16
CA ALA A 123 -2.88 9.98 7.25
C ALA A 123 -1.88 8.93 7.78
N TYR A 124 -1.09 8.32 6.90
CA TYR A 124 -0.02 7.42 7.28
C TYR A 124 1.05 8.13 8.11
N LEU A 125 1.54 9.29 7.65
CA LEU A 125 2.55 10.08 8.36
C LEU A 125 2.06 10.52 9.74
N ALA A 126 0.83 11.01 9.81
CA ALA A 126 0.19 11.38 11.08
C ALA A 126 0.10 10.19 12.04
N SER A 127 -0.28 9.01 11.54
CA SER A 127 -0.34 7.79 12.35
C SER A 127 1.03 7.34 12.83
N ARG A 128 2.07 7.42 11.98
CA ARG A 128 3.45 7.14 12.38
C ARG A 128 3.91 8.09 13.48
N ALA A 129 3.63 9.38 13.36
CA ALA A 129 4.00 10.35 14.38
C ALA A 129 3.38 9.99 15.74
N GLN A 130 2.10 9.64 15.77
CA GLN A 130 1.42 9.18 16.99
C GLN A 130 2.05 7.90 17.57
N ILE A 131 2.43 6.95 16.71
CA ILE A 131 3.12 5.72 17.12
C ILE A 131 4.52 6.04 17.68
N GLY A 132 5.23 7.00 17.08
CA GLY A 132 6.52 7.49 17.55
C GLY A 132 6.43 8.12 18.95
N GLU A 133 5.41 8.93 19.20
CA GLU A 133 5.13 9.47 20.54
C GLU A 133 4.82 8.35 21.54
N ARG A 134 3.96 7.39 21.16
CA ARG A 134 3.61 6.24 22.03
C ARG A 134 4.83 5.35 22.35
N SER A 135 5.78 5.22 21.44
CA SER A 135 7.00 4.43 21.67
C SER A 135 8.09 5.19 22.40
N GLY A 136 7.92 6.49 22.67
CA GLY A 136 8.94 7.36 23.27
C GLY A 136 10.11 7.71 22.34
N ILE A 137 10.00 7.38 21.05
CA ILE A 137 11.01 7.73 20.03
C ILE A 137 10.78 9.14 19.47
N GLY A 138 9.52 9.53 19.31
CA GLY A 138 9.14 10.79 18.66
C GLY A 138 9.52 10.83 17.16
N ALA A 139 9.98 12.00 16.71
CA ALA A 139 10.35 12.25 15.32
C ALA A 139 11.62 11.50 14.88
N VAL A 140 11.63 11.02 13.64
CA VAL A 140 12.77 10.32 13.02
C VAL A 140 13.11 11.01 11.68
N PRO A 141 14.05 11.98 11.68
CA PRO A 141 14.34 12.83 10.51
C PRO A 141 14.71 12.06 9.24
N GLU A 142 15.35 10.89 9.36
CA GLU A 142 15.79 10.08 8.22
C GLU A 142 14.64 9.52 7.38
N ILE A 143 13.42 9.50 7.92
CA ILE A 143 12.21 9.00 7.25
C ILE A 143 11.08 10.03 7.25
N ASP A 144 11.39 11.30 7.52
CA ASP A 144 10.42 12.39 7.48
C ASP A 144 9.84 12.58 6.08
N GLY A 145 8.54 12.80 5.98
CA GLY A 145 7.80 12.83 4.71
C GLY A 145 7.81 11.50 3.91
N ILE A 146 8.45 10.44 4.40
CA ILE A 146 8.54 9.15 3.69
C ILE A 146 7.58 8.16 4.31
N SER A 147 6.45 7.94 3.63
CA SER A 147 5.58 6.79 3.91
C SER A 147 6.05 5.51 3.19
N ALA A 148 5.48 4.36 3.53
CA ALA A 148 5.83 3.11 2.90
C ALA A 148 5.03 2.82 1.61
N GLY A 149 5.46 1.82 0.83
CA GLY A 149 4.68 1.34 -0.33
C GLY A 149 4.76 2.20 -1.58
N GLY A 150 5.60 3.23 -1.60
CA GLY A 150 5.74 4.13 -2.75
C GLY A 150 4.74 5.28 -2.80
N MET A 151 3.87 5.39 -1.79
CA MET A 151 2.98 6.54 -1.58
C MET A 151 3.76 7.86 -1.56
N PRO A 152 3.18 8.98 -2.04
CA PRO A 152 1.83 9.09 -2.63
C PRO A 152 1.81 8.93 -4.15
N THR A 153 2.95 8.68 -4.81
CA THR A 153 3.05 8.81 -6.27
C THR A 153 2.99 7.47 -7.00
N ARG A 154 3.23 6.36 -6.31
CA ARG A 154 3.20 5.02 -6.90
C ARG A 154 2.82 3.94 -5.89
N VAL A 155 2.53 2.75 -6.40
CA VAL A 155 2.39 1.51 -5.67
C VAL A 155 3.63 0.65 -5.94
N LYS A 156 4.46 0.47 -4.92
CA LYS A 156 5.63 -0.42 -4.92
C LYS A 156 5.28 -1.81 -4.38
N CYS A 157 4.36 -1.88 -3.42
CA CYS A 157 3.99 -3.10 -2.72
C CYS A 157 2.58 -2.95 -2.13
N LEU A 158 1.71 -3.92 -2.37
CA LEU A 158 0.34 -3.96 -1.87
C LEU A 158 0.27 -4.35 -0.39
N HIS A 159 1.22 -5.14 0.11
CA HIS A 159 1.22 -5.62 1.50
C HIS A 159 1.10 -4.48 2.51
N VAL A 160 1.81 -3.37 2.26
CA VAL A 160 1.79 -2.22 3.16
C VAL A 160 0.56 -1.33 2.95
N LEU A 161 -0.03 -1.32 1.75
CA LEU A 161 -1.30 -0.61 1.52
C LEU A 161 -2.46 -1.33 2.20
N VAL A 162 -2.52 -2.66 2.08
CA VAL A 162 -3.47 -3.51 2.81
C VAL A 162 -3.26 -3.37 4.31
N GLY A 163 -2.01 -3.46 4.79
CA GLY A 163 -1.69 -3.24 6.20
C GLY A 163 -2.14 -1.88 6.72
N HIS A 164 -1.93 -0.81 5.94
CA HIS A 164 -2.41 0.53 6.30
C HIS A 164 -3.93 0.63 6.30
N SER A 165 -4.61 0.06 5.30
CA SER A 165 -6.09 0.12 5.19
C SER A 165 -6.78 -0.62 6.32
N LEU A 166 -6.27 -1.81 6.69
CA LEU A 166 -6.76 -2.54 7.85
C LEU A 166 -6.54 -1.77 9.17
N ALA A 167 -5.43 -1.01 9.29
CA ALA A 167 -5.10 -0.26 10.49
C ALA A 167 -5.90 1.04 10.65
N ALA A 168 -6.09 1.76 9.54
CA ALA A 168 -6.74 3.06 9.48
C ALA A 168 -8.26 2.97 9.31
N GLY A 169 -8.73 1.88 8.69
CA GLY A 169 -10.14 1.63 8.38
C GLY A 169 -10.50 1.94 6.92
N PRO A 170 -11.68 1.47 6.47
CA PRO A 170 -12.11 1.63 5.08
C PRO A 170 -12.21 3.09 4.64
N GLY A 171 -11.84 3.36 3.40
CA GLY A 171 -11.94 4.68 2.76
C GLY A 171 -10.72 5.59 3.00
N VAL A 172 -9.81 5.22 3.91
CA VAL A 172 -8.59 6.01 4.16
C VAL A 172 -7.56 5.81 3.05
N ASN A 173 -7.37 4.57 2.59
CA ASN A 173 -6.39 4.25 1.56
C ASN A 173 -7.05 3.51 0.39
N PRO A 174 -7.48 4.24 -0.66
CA PRO A 174 -8.36 3.68 -1.69
C PRO A 174 -7.75 2.49 -2.45
N LEU A 175 -6.43 2.46 -2.63
CA LEU A 175 -5.75 1.37 -3.33
C LEU A 175 -5.50 0.15 -2.43
N GLY A 176 -5.37 0.38 -1.12
CA GLY A 176 -5.32 -0.74 -0.17
C GLY A 176 -6.69 -1.34 0.07
N ASP A 177 -7.76 -0.54 0.08
CA ASP A 177 -9.15 -1.01 0.11
C ASP A 177 -9.47 -1.84 -1.14
N GLU A 178 -9.12 -1.35 -2.33
CA GLU A 178 -9.27 -2.10 -3.59
C GLU A 178 -8.52 -3.44 -3.55
N ALA A 179 -7.33 -3.47 -2.94
CA ALA A 179 -6.57 -4.71 -2.79
C ALA A 179 -7.20 -5.67 -1.77
N ILE A 180 -7.88 -5.17 -0.73
CA ILE A 180 -8.66 -6.00 0.20
C ILE A 180 -9.87 -6.62 -0.52
N ASP A 181 -10.59 -5.84 -1.31
CA ASP A 181 -11.73 -6.34 -2.09
C ASP A 181 -11.27 -7.39 -3.11
N ALA A 182 -10.13 -7.16 -3.77
CA ALA A 182 -9.59 -8.08 -4.77
C ALA A 182 -9.09 -9.43 -4.20
N ILE A 183 -8.84 -9.53 -2.89
CA ILE A 183 -8.49 -10.81 -2.25
C ILE A 183 -9.68 -11.56 -1.63
N ALA A 184 -10.92 -11.08 -1.83
CA ALA A 184 -12.12 -11.61 -1.18
C ALA A 184 -12.34 -13.13 -1.42
N GLU A 185 -11.86 -13.67 -2.54
CA GLU A 185 -11.89 -15.12 -2.80
C GLU A 185 -11.09 -15.94 -1.76
N TRP A 186 -9.99 -15.38 -1.24
CA TRP A 186 -9.09 -16.07 -0.31
C TRP A 186 -9.28 -15.64 1.14
N TRP A 187 -9.73 -14.41 1.37
CA TRP A 187 -9.88 -13.86 2.71
C TRP A 187 -10.93 -12.75 2.75
N THR A 188 -11.79 -12.80 3.77
CA THR A 188 -12.74 -11.73 4.10
C THR A 188 -12.58 -11.31 5.56
N THR A 189 -12.92 -10.06 5.88
CA THR A 189 -12.74 -9.49 7.23
C THR A 189 -13.65 -10.11 8.30
N ASP A 190 -14.78 -10.66 7.88
CA ASP A 190 -15.85 -11.19 8.72
C ASP A 190 -15.68 -12.68 9.08
N ARG A 191 -14.64 -13.33 8.57
CA ARG A 191 -14.36 -14.75 8.81
C ARG A 191 -12.93 -14.97 9.32
N CYS A 192 -12.77 -15.99 10.17
CA CYS A 192 -11.47 -16.40 10.67
C CYS A 192 -10.76 -17.36 9.70
N TYR A 193 -9.49 -17.07 9.40
CA TYR A 193 -8.61 -17.90 8.57
C TYR A 193 -7.31 -18.28 9.29
N CYS A 194 -7.30 -18.24 10.63
CA CYS A 194 -6.07 -18.46 11.42
C CYS A 194 -5.73 -19.93 11.61
N ALA A 195 -6.72 -20.83 11.61
CA ALA A 195 -6.50 -22.25 11.83
C ALA A 195 -5.66 -22.84 10.69
N GLY A 196 -4.50 -23.43 11.03
CA GLY A 196 -3.57 -24.01 10.07
C GLY A 196 -2.78 -23.02 9.22
N ALA A 197 -2.93 -21.71 9.42
CA ALA A 197 -2.23 -20.69 8.62
C ALA A 197 -0.76 -20.50 9.05
N TRP A 198 -0.41 -20.86 10.27
CA TRP A 198 0.95 -20.92 10.80
C TRP A 198 1.02 -22.01 11.87
N ASP A 199 2.24 -22.36 12.30
CA ASP A 199 2.42 -23.28 13.42
C ASP A 199 1.96 -22.61 14.73
N THR A 200 0.81 -23.04 15.25
CA THR A 200 0.22 -22.52 16.49
C THR A 200 0.69 -23.30 17.73
N GLY A 201 1.28 -24.48 17.55
CA GLY A 201 1.74 -25.35 18.64
C GLY A 201 3.25 -25.25 18.92
N GLY A 202 4.05 -24.85 17.93
CA GLY A 202 5.49 -24.68 18.06
C GLY A 202 5.92 -23.47 18.89
N GLU A 203 7.16 -23.50 19.37
CA GLU A 203 7.78 -22.36 20.05
C GLU A 203 7.88 -21.16 19.10
N ALA A 204 7.64 -19.95 19.62
CA ALA A 204 7.82 -18.75 18.81
C ALA A 204 9.31 -18.58 18.44
N PRO A 205 9.63 -18.18 17.20
CA PRO A 205 11.01 -17.94 16.81
C PRO A 205 11.68 -16.91 17.74
N SER A 206 12.84 -17.25 18.30
CA SER A 206 13.56 -16.41 19.29
C SER A 206 14.82 -15.73 18.73
N GLN A 207 15.29 -16.12 17.54
CA GLN A 207 16.48 -15.55 16.89
C GLN A 207 16.12 -14.81 15.59
N ASP A 208 16.50 -13.54 15.48
CA ASP A 208 16.38 -12.79 14.23
C ASP A 208 17.57 -13.11 13.32
N LEU A 209 17.38 -14.06 12.41
CA LEU A 209 18.37 -14.41 11.39
C LEU A 209 18.32 -13.49 10.16
N SER A 210 17.54 -12.39 10.22
CA SER A 210 17.47 -11.41 9.14
C SER A 210 18.85 -10.78 8.95
N ARG A 211 19.31 -10.77 7.69
CA ARG A 211 20.55 -10.08 7.30
C ARG A 211 20.34 -8.57 7.29
N HIS A 212 20.20 -7.95 8.44
CA HIS A 212 20.23 -6.49 8.60
C HIS A 212 21.40 -6.17 9.53
N GLY A 213 22.61 -6.11 8.95
CA GLY A 213 23.77 -5.57 9.65
C GLY A 213 23.60 -4.08 9.95
N PRO A 214 24.49 -3.47 10.77
CA PRO A 214 24.41 -2.07 11.19
C PRO A 214 24.73 -1.05 10.07
N GLN A 215 24.50 -1.42 8.82
CA GLN A 215 24.80 -0.58 7.66
C GLN A 215 23.58 0.28 7.40
N GLY A 216 23.72 1.58 7.70
CA GLY A 216 22.75 2.61 7.39
C GLY A 216 22.19 2.42 5.98
N LEU A 217 20.88 2.63 5.86
CA LEU A 217 20.15 2.53 4.60
C LEU A 217 20.95 3.23 3.49
N PRO A 218 21.39 2.55 2.41
CA PRO A 218 21.75 3.26 1.21
C PRO A 218 20.52 4.09 0.81
N GLY A 219 20.75 5.36 0.47
CA GLY A 219 19.72 6.40 0.36
C GLY A 219 18.42 5.87 -0.25
N ILE A 220 17.29 6.18 0.40
CA ILE A 220 15.94 5.89 -0.07
C ILE A 220 15.71 6.64 -1.39
N VAL A 221 16.25 6.10 -2.46
CA VAL A 221 15.88 6.39 -3.83
C VAL A 221 15.52 5.03 -4.38
N GLY A 222 14.22 4.77 -4.48
CA GLY A 222 13.72 3.50 -5.00
C GLY A 222 14.38 3.22 -6.34
N ARG A 223 15.06 2.06 -6.46
CA ARG A 223 15.55 1.60 -7.76
C ARG A 223 14.39 1.72 -8.77
N PRO A 224 14.60 2.34 -9.94
CA PRO A 224 13.60 2.39 -10.99
C PRO A 224 13.05 0.98 -11.25
N ALA A 225 11.76 0.89 -11.55
CA ALA A 225 11.16 -0.39 -11.92
C ALA A 225 11.96 -0.99 -13.09
N PRO A 226 12.29 -2.29 -13.07
CA PRO A 226 12.98 -2.90 -14.19
C PRO A 226 12.11 -2.77 -15.44
N VAL A 227 12.58 -1.97 -16.40
CA VAL A 227 11.97 -1.89 -17.73
C VAL A 227 12.22 -3.23 -18.41
N ARG A 228 11.18 -4.03 -18.63
CA ARG A 228 11.29 -5.20 -19.50
C ARG A 228 11.63 -4.71 -20.91
N LYS A 229 12.86 -4.97 -21.36
CA LYS A 229 13.18 -4.84 -22.79
C LYS A 229 12.38 -5.91 -23.53
N THR A 230 11.50 -5.47 -24.41
CA THR A 230 10.88 -6.34 -25.43
C THR A 230 12.02 -7.07 -26.15
N ARG A 231 12.00 -8.41 -26.15
CA ARG A 231 12.95 -9.20 -26.94
C ARG A 231 12.71 -8.84 -28.40
N GLN A 232 13.66 -8.12 -29.00
CA GLN A 232 13.78 -8.04 -30.45
C GLN A 232 14.33 -9.38 -30.93
N ASP A 233 13.63 -9.98 -31.89
CA ASP A 233 14.02 -11.21 -32.55
C ASP A 233 15.43 -11.10 -33.12
N ALA A 234 16.23 -12.13 -32.86
CA ALA A 234 17.60 -12.24 -33.31
C ALA A 234 17.62 -12.49 -34.83
N GLY A 235 18.08 -11.49 -35.58
CA GLY A 235 18.42 -11.59 -36.99
C GLY A 235 19.80 -11.00 -37.27
N GLY A 236 20.78 -11.86 -37.50
CA GLY A 236 21.78 -11.67 -38.56
C GLY A 236 22.98 -10.74 -38.33
N THR A 237 24.13 -11.39 -38.20
CA THR A 237 25.45 -11.07 -38.79
C THR A 237 26.38 -10.05 -38.13
N SER A 238 27.60 -10.58 -37.93
CA SER A 238 28.84 -10.01 -37.44
C SER A 238 29.44 -8.93 -38.35
N ASN A 239 29.98 -7.87 -37.76
CA ASN A 239 31.24 -7.31 -38.24
C ASN A 239 32.04 -6.59 -37.13
N THR A 240 33.33 -6.82 -37.14
CA THR A 240 34.38 -6.35 -36.21
C THR A 240 34.85 -4.93 -36.55
N GLY A 241 35.09 -4.09 -35.54
CA GLY A 241 35.77 -2.80 -35.70
C GLY A 241 36.02 -2.08 -34.36
N ALA A 242 37.28 -1.78 -34.08
CA ALA A 242 37.83 -1.21 -32.83
C ALA A 242 37.54 0.32 -32.68
N PRO A 243 37.85 0.94 -31.51
CA PRO A 243 37.25 2.20 -31.08
C PRO A 243 38.04 3.46 -31.50
N GLY A 244 37.31 4.52 -31.86
CA GLY A 244 37.83 5.87 -32.08
C GLY A 244 37.36 6.83 -30.98
N THR A 245 38.28 7.70 -30.56
CA THR A 245 38.19 8.75 -29.51
C THR A 245 37.17 9.85 -29.80
N PRO A 246 36.69 10.60 -28.78
CA PRO A 246 35.70 11.66 -28.97
C PRO A 246 36.37 13.02 -29.23
N GLU A 247 35.88 13.75 -30.23
CA GLU A 247 36.09 15.20 -30.35
C GLU A 247 34.77 15.96 -30.22
N ALA A 248 34.92 17.21 -29.80
CA ALA A 248 33.96 17.99 -29.05
C ALA A 248 33.02 18.86 -29.90
N SER A 249 31.93 19.26 -29.25
CA SER A 249 31.21 20.54 -29.37
C SER A 249 30.68 20.97 -30.74
N GLY A 250 29.35 20.89 -30.88
CA GLY A 250 28.56 21.67 -31.84
C GLY A 250 27.31 22.22 -31.16
N THR A 251 27.18 23.55 -31.18
CA THR A 251 26.08 24.37 -30.67
C THR A 251 24.73 24.08 -31.36
N PRO A 252 23.57 24.35 -30.72
CA PRO A 252 22.27 24.09 -31.31
C PRO A 252 21.82 25.27 -32.19
N GLU A 253 21.41 24.99 -33.42
CA GLU A 253 20.64 25.93 -34.24
C GLU A 253 19.14 25.58 -34.25
N ALA A 254 18.39 26.66 -34.05
CA ALA A 254 16.97 26.95 -34.18
C ALA A 254 16.01 25.94 -34.88
N SER A 255 14.96 25.61 -34.13
CA SER A 255 13.53 25.65 -34.49
C SER A 255 13.15 25.64 -35.99
N GLY A 256 12.70 24.47 -36.45
CA GLY A 256 11.86 24.31 -37.64
C GLY A 256 10.37 24.40 -37.29
N THR A 257 9.64 25.15 -38.10
CA THR A 257 8.20 25.39 -38.09
C THR A 257 7.36 24.13 -38.39
N PRO A 258 6.10 24.05 -37.91
CA PRO A 258 5.24 22.89 -38.08
C PRO A 258 4.60 22.87 -39.48
N GLU A 259 4.64 21.72 -40.14
CA GLU A 259 3.84 21.44 -41.35
C GLU A 259 2.47 20.84 -41.00
N ALA A 260 1.58 20.99 -41.97
CA ALA A 260 0.15 21.10 -41.83
C ALA A 260 -0.61 19.80 -41.47
N SER A 261 -1.77 20.07 -40.86
CA SER A 261 -2.94 19.25 -40.61
C SER A 261 -3.26 18.24 -41.73
N GLY A 262 -3.18 16.95 -41.42
CA GLY A 262 -3.81 15.89 -42.20
C GLY A 262 -5.30 15.81 -41.89
N THR A 263 -6.12 15.75 -42.93
CA THR A 263 -7.58 15.61 -42.90
C THR A 263 -8.02 14.22 -42.41
N PRO A 264 -9.16 14.10 -41.70
CA PRO A 264 -9.64 12.84 -41.17
C PRO A 264 -10.31 11.98 -42.24
N GLU A 265 -9.96 10.69 -42.27
CA GLU A 265 -10.67 9.68 -43.06
C GLU A 265 -12.00 9.31 -42.39
N THR A 266 -13.02 9.12 -43.23
CA THR A 266 -14.42 8.89 -42.89
C THR A 266 -14.69 7.51 -42.27
N PRO A 267 -15.62 7.38 -41.30
CA PRO A 267 -16.02 6.09 -40.75
C PRO A 267 -16.79 5.23 -41.75
N GLY A 268 -16.39 3.96 -41.87
CA GLY A 268 -17.13 2.94 -42.62
C GLY A 268 -18.44 2.54 -41.93
N THR A 269 -19.50 2.45 -42.73
CA THR A 269 -20.86 2.02 -42.37
C THR A 269 -20.90 0.57 -41.88
N PRO A 270 -21.62 0.25 -40.78
CA PRO A 270 -21.94 -1.12 -40.41
C PRO A 270 -23.16 -1.65 -41.18
N ASP A 271 -23.03 -2.83 -41.78
CA ASP A 271 -24.15 -3.56 -42.39
C ASP A 271 -25.09 -4.19 -41.35
N ASN A 272 -26.35 -4.24 -41.75
CA ASN A 272 -27.55 -4.45 -40.95
C ASN A 272 -27.81 -5.89 -40.46
N ALA A 273 -28.44 -5.92 -39.28
CA ALA A 273 -29.61 -6.72 -38.87
C ALA A 273 -29.89 -8.07 -39.56
N GLY A 274 -29.74 -9.15 -38.79
CA GLY A 274 -30.46 -10.41 -38.95
C GLY A 274 -31.44 -10.62 -37.80
N VAL A 275 -32.73 -10.47 -38.11
CA VAL A 275 -33.89 -10.80 -37.26
C VAL A 275 -34.17 -12.31 -37.33
N ASN A 276 -34.43 -12.93 -36.18
CA ASN A 276 -35.32 -14.09 -35.95
C ASN A 276 -35.19 -14.46 -34.45
N GLY A 277 -36.21 -14.72 -33.64
CA GLY A 277 -37.65 -14.90 -33.82
C GLY A 277 -38.15 -15.40 -32.45
N ALA A 278 -39.34 -14.96 -32.03
CA ALA A 278 -39.95 -15.31 -30.76
C ALA A 278 -40.77 -16.62 -30.83
N ARG A 279 -41.09 -17.15 -29.63
CA ARG A 279 -42.09 -18.19 -29.30
C ARG A 279 -41.62 -19.63 -29.63
N THR A 280 -41.75 -20.63 -28.76
CA THR A 280 -42.56 -20.90 -27.56
C THR A 280 -41.80 -21.83 -26.62
#